data_AF-A0A410S1Y0-F1
#
_entry.id   AF-A0A410S1Y0-F1
#
_cell.length_a   1.000
_cell.length_b   1.000
_cell.length_c   1.000
_cell.angle_alpha   90.00
_cell.angle_beta   90.00
_cell.angle_gamma   90.00
#
_symmetry.space_group_name_H-M   'P 1'
#
loop_
_entity.id
_entity.type
_entity.pdbx_description
1 polymer ?
#
loop_
_entity_poly.entity_id
_entity_poly.type
_entity_poly.pdbx_seq_one_letter_code
_entity_poly.pdbx_strand_id
1 'polypeptide(L)'
;MSPFRILALLAALTLAPASAFAEPEDATYGVAYVFTSVDSYTTGTNHFVVTGVLQGESAPRTIRFGAYTSGFPDAERCDRLALLTMTRPGRFHFSYFQEYFNYHPVCTLTRQ
;
A
#
# COMPACT_ATOMS: atom_id res chain seq x y z
N MET A 1 2.58 -15.89 -47.34
CA MET A 1 2.45 -14.99 -46.18
C MET A 1 2.46 -15.87 -44.94
N SER A 2 3.49 -15.74 -44.10
CA SER A 2 3.88 -16.74 -43.09
C SER A 2 2.99 -16.68 -41.83
N PRO A 3 2.42 -17.80 -41.35
CA PRO A 3 1.46 -17.85 -40.23
C PRO A 3 2.10 -17.68 -38.84
N PHE A 4 3.43 -17.58 -38.76
CA PHE A 4 4.17 -17.56 -37.49
C PHE A 4 4.05 -16.24 -36.70
N ARG A 5 3.40 -15.20 -37.23
CA ARG A 5 3.27 -13.90 -36.53
C ARG A 5 2.14 -13.85 -35.50
N ILE A 6 1.21 -14.80 -35.49
CA ILE A 6 0.01 -14.72 -34.64
C ILE A 6 0.26 -15.35 -33.25
N LEU A 7 1.21 -16.27 -33.14
CA LEU A 7 1.50 -16.99 -31.89
C LEU A 7 2.26 -16.17 -30.82
N ALA A 8 2.81 -15.01 -31.18
CA ALA A 8 3.53 -14.17 -30.21
C ALA A 8 2.59 -13.25 -29.39
N LEU A 9 1.32 -13.09 -29.77
CA LEU A 9 0.40 -12.14 -29.12
C LEU A 9 -0.41 -12.73 -27.96
N LEU A 10 -0.47 -14.05 -27.80
CA LEU A 10 -1.34 -14.70 -26.80
C LEU A 10 -0.69 -14.94 -25.43
N ALA A 11 0.60 -14.64 -25.24
CA ALA A 11 1.28 -14.86 -23.96
C ALA A 11 1.19 -13.66 -22.98
N ALA A 12 0.58 -12.53 -23.37
CA ALA A 12 0.60 -11.30 -22.57
C ALA A 12 -0.65 -11.05 -21.72
N LEU A 13 -1.63 -11.96 -21.69
CA LEU A 13 -2.99 -11.68 -21.16
C LEU A 13 -3.31 -12.30 -19.79
N THR A 14 -2.36 -12.90 -19.07
CA THR A 14 -2.65 -13.56 -17.79
C THR A 14 -1.83 -13.08 -16.59
N LEU A 15 -1.14 -11.94 -16.67
CA LEU A 15 -0.73 -11.23 -15.45
C LEU A 15 -1.93 -10.42 -14.92
N ALA A 16 -2.99 -11.12 -14.51
CA ALA A 16 -3.91 -10.53 -13.56
C ALA A 16 -3.12 -10.29 -12.25
N PRO A 17 -3.18 -9.10 -11.63
CA PRO A 17 -2.45 -8.83 -10.40
C PRO A 17 -3.01 -9.75 -9.30
N ALA A 18 -2.28 -10.83 -9.02
CA ALA A 18 -2.63 -11.81 -7.99
C ALA A 18 -2.67 -11.20 -6.58
N SER A 19 -2.14 -9.98 -6.41
CA SER A 19 -2.14 -9.24 -5.15
C SER A 19 -3.51 -8.66 -4.77
N ALA A 20 -4.50 -8.61 -5.67
CA ALA A 20 -5.83 -8.08 -5.35
C ALA A 20 -6.64 -8.98 -4.37
N PHE A 21 -6.25 -10.24 -4.18
CA PHE A 21 -6.96 -11.21 -3.34
C PHE A 21 -6.09 -11.83 -2.22
N ALA A 22 -4.85 -11.38 -2.06
CA ALA A 22 -4.01 -11.84 -0.97
C ALA A 22 -4.51 -11.26 0.37
N GLU A 23 -4.47 -12.06 1.42
CA GLU A 23 -4.70 -11.57 2.78
C GLU A 23 -3.70 -10.43 3.08
N PRO A 24 -4.13 -9.32 3.71
CA PRO A 24 -3.23 -8.24 4.07
C PRO A 24 -2.06 -8.74 4.92
N GLU A 25 -0.84 -8.37 4.54
CA GLU A 25 0.34 -8.62 5.34
C GLU A 25 0.35 -7.68 6.54
N ASP A 26 0.62 -8.17 7.74
CA ASP A 26 0.76 -7.30 8.90
C ASP A 26 2.07 -6.51 8.83
N ALA A 27 2.00 -5.22 9.16
CA ALA A 27 3.16 -4.35 9.18
C ALA A 27 4.15 -4.77 10.28
N THR A 28 5.43 -4.80 9.92
CA THR A 28 6.54 -5.10 10.82
C THR A 28 6.97 -3.83 11.56
N TYR A 29 7.07 -3.91 12.89
CA TYR A 29 7.61 -2.81 13.68
C TYR A 29 9.07 -2.52 13.34
N GLY A 30 9.46 -1.25 13.42
CA GLY A 30 10.80 -0.79 13.05
C GLY A 30 11.04 -0.74 11.53
N VAL A 31 10.04 -1.10 10.70
CA VAL A 31 10.12 -0.99 9.24
C VAL A 31 9.32 0.22 8.78
N ALA A 32 9.95 1.04 7.94
CA ALA A 32 9.28 2.16 7.27
C ALA A 32 8.70 1.70 5.94
N TYR A 33 7.39 1.87 5.77
CA TYR A 33 6.67 1.57 4.53
C TYR A 33 6.45 2.87 3.78
N VAL A 34 7.02 3.01 2.58
CA VAL A 34 6.88 4.23 1.75
C VAL A 34 6.12 3.87 0.48
N PHE A 35 4.88 4.31 0.38
CA PHE A 35 4.02 4.13 -0.79
C PHE A 35 4.23 5.27 -1.79
N THR A 36 4.55 4.90 -3.03
CA THR A 36 4.67 5.82 -4.18
C THR A 36 3.33 6.03 -4.88
N SER A 37 2.46 5.04 -4.79
CA SER A 37 1.04 5.12 -5.13
C SER A 37 0.20 4.37 -4.09
N VAL A 38 -1.03 4.81 -3.91
CA VAL A 38 -2.05 4.11 -3.12
C VAL A 38 -3.20 3.81 -4.07
N ASP A 39 -3.57 2.54 -4.17
CA ASP A 39 -4.65 2.07 -5.05
C ASP A 39 -5.95 1.96 -4.27
N SER A 40 -5.88 1.52 -3.01
CA SER A 40 -7.00 1.49 -2.08
C SER A 40 -6.55 1.63 -0.63
N TYR A 41 -7.46 2.06 0.24
CA TYR A 41 -7.27 1.95 1.68
C TYR A 41 -8.59 1.61 2.38
N THR A 42 -8.49 1.00 3.54
CA THR A 42 -9.64 0.68 4.40
C THR A 42 -9.27 0.99 5.84
N THR A 43 -10.14 1.72 6.54
CA THR A 43 -10.01 1.96 7.98
C THR A 43 -10.97 1.04 8.72
N GLY A 44 -10.52 0.49 9.83
CA GLY A 44 -11.35 -0.28 10.73
C GLY A 44 -10.98 0.01 12.18
N THR A 45 -11.70 -0.62 13.11
CA THR A 45 -11.42 -0.42 14.54
C THR A 45 -9.99 -0.86 14.84
N ASN A 46 -9.15 0.09 15.26
CA ASN A 46 -7.75 -0.12 15.61
C ASN A 46 -6.86 -0.65 14.47
N HIS A 47 -7.26 -0.50 13.21
CA HIS A 47 -6.41 -0.90 12.09
C HIS A 47 -6.69 -0.08 10.84
N PHE A 48 -5.70 -0.11 9.96
CA PHE A 48 -5.69 0.61 8.69
C PHE A 48 -5.00 -0.26 7.66
N VAL A 49 -5.67 -0.59 6.56
CA VAL A 49 -5.12 -1.40 5.47
C VAL A 49 -4.87 -0.50 4.27
N VAL A 50 -3.69 -0.60 3.68
CA VAL A 50 -3.33 0.14 2.46
C VAL A 50 -2.91 -0.85 1.39
N THR A 51 -3.49 -0.72 0.21
CA THR A 51 -3.00 -1.37 -1.00
C THR A 51 -2.34 -0.33 -1.88
N GLY A 52 -1.09 -0.58 -2.29
CA GLY A 52 -0.38 0.34 -3.16
C GLY A 52 1.03 -0.13 -3.47
N VAL A 53 1.75 0.65 -4.28
CA VAL A 53 3.12 0.32 -4.69
C VAL A 53 4.11 0.91 -3.70
N LEU A 54 4.95 0.07 -3.11
CA LEU A 54 6.04 0.51 -2.22
C LEU A 54 7.23 1.00 -3.04
N GLN A 55 8.00 1.93 -2.47
CA GLN A 55 9.20 2.46 -3.10
C GLN A 55 10.23 1.34 -3.35
N GLY A 56 10.68 1.23 -4.60
CA GLY A 56 11.61 0.16 -5.02
C GLY A 56 10.92 -1.13 -5.46
N GLU A 57 9.59 -1.22 -5.32
CA GLU A 57 8.79 -2.33 -5.82
C GLU A 57 8.02 -1.93 -7.09
N SER A 58 7.67 -2.92 -7.91
CA SER A 58 6.89 -2.73 -9.15
C SER A 58 5.46 -3.27 -9.05
N ALA A 59 5.19 -4.14 -8.08
CA ALA A 59 3.88 -4.71 -7.83
C ALA A 59 3.26 -4.08 -6.57
N PRO A 60 1.93 -3.88 -6.52
CA PRO A 60 1.28 -3.38 -5.33
C PRO A 60 1.22 -4.45 -4.24
N ARG A 61 1.32 -4.00 -2.99
CA ARG A 61 1.18 -4.82 -1.77
C ARG A 61 0.06 -4.30 -0.91
N THR A 62 -0.54 -5.21 -0.17
CA THR A 62 -1.63 -4.94 0.76
C THR A 62 -1.10 -5.10 2.18
N ILE A 63 -0.92 -3.99 2.88
CA ILE A 63 -0.33 -3.96 4.23
C ILE A 63 -1.38 -3.52 5.25
N ARG A 64 -1.53 -4.29 6.33
CA ARG A 64 -2.33 -3.94 7.51
C ARG A 64 -1.45 -3.31 8.57
N PHE A 65 -1.77 -2.07 8.93
CA PHE A 65 -1.19 -1.34 10.04
C PHE A 65 -2.13 -1.42 11.24
N GLY A 66 -1.62 -1.89 12.39
CA GLY A 66 -2.40 -2.03 13.62
C GLY A 66 -2.14 -0.90 14.63
N ALA A 67 -3.15 -0.54 15.40
CA ALA A 67 -3.03 0.28 16.61
C ALA A 67 -3.37 -0.60 17.82
N TYR A 68 -2.35 -1.15 18.49
CA TYR A 68 -2.58 -2.15 19.55
C TYR A 68 -2.99 -1.54 20.90
N THR A 69 -2.92 -0.21 21.03
CA THR A 69 -3.34 0.49 22.24
C THR A 69 -4.82 0.85 22.14
N SER A 70 -5.64 0.20 22.99
CA SER A 70 -7.07 0.47 23.14
C SER A 70 -7.30 1.94 23.49
N GLY A 71 -7.65 2.77 22.52
CA GLY A 71 -8.02 4.16 22.76
C GLY A 71 -7.44 5.19 21.79
N PHE A 72 -6.63 4.80 20.80
CA PHE A 72 -6.08 5.78 19.87
C PHE A 72 -6.68 5.66 18.46
N PRO A 73 -7.33 6.71 17.94
CA PRO A 73 -7.71 6.83 16.53
C PRO A 73 -6.47 7.10 15.65
N ASP A 74 -5.32 6.51 15.95
CA ASP A 74 -4.07 6.76 15.23
C ASP A 74 -4.11 6.22 13.81
N ALA A 75 -4.86 5.13 13.59
CA ALA A 75 -5.21 4.64 12.26
C ALA A 75 -5.94 5.72 11.43
N GLU A 76 -6.80 6.53 12.05
CA GLU A 76 -7.54 7.65 11.42
C GLU A 76 -6.70 8.94 11.24
N ARG A 77 -5.43 8.94 11.66
CA ARG A 77 -4.52 10.07 11.39
C ARG A 77 -3.79 9.89 10.07
N CYS A 78 -3.47 8.64 9.73
CA CYS A 78 -2.69 8.30 8.55
C CYS A 78 -3.55 8.09 7.30
N ASP A 79 -4.84 7.78 7.48
CA ASP A 79 -5.79 7.55 6.40
C ASP A 79 -5.92 8.75 5.43
N ARG A 80 -5.95 9.97 5.96
CA ARG A 80 -6.03 11.20 5.15
C ARG A 80 -4.80 11.35 4.26
N LEU A 81 -3.63 10.93 4.71
CA LEU A 81 -2.41 10.99 3.92
C LEU A 81 -2.44 9.95 2.79
N ALA A 82 -2.91 8.74 3.08
CA ALA A 82 -3.11 7.72 2.04
C ALA A 82 -4.17 8.14 1.01
N LEU A 83 -5.29 8.74 1.45
CA LEU A 83 -6.30 9.31 0.57
C LEU A 83 -5.70 10.38 -0.36
N LEU A 84 -4.84 11.24 0.16
CA LEU A 84 -4.15 12.26 -0.64
C LEU A 84 -3.22 11.65 -1.69
N THR A 85 -2.49 10.59 -1.34
CA THR A 85 -1.65 9.84 -2.28
C THR A 85 -2.48 9.10 -3.33
N MET A 86 -3.63 8.54 -2.94
CA MET A 86 -4.55 7.84 -3.85
C MET A 86 -5.19 8.77 -4.89
N THR A 87 -5.59 9.98 -4.48
CA THR A 87 -6.21 10.96 -5.39
C THR A 87 -5.21 11.67 -6.30
N ARG A 88 -3.91 11.54 -6.06
CA ARG A 88 -2.83 12.23 -6.78
C ARG A 88 -1.59 11.34 -6.94
N PRO A 89 -1.70 10.20 -7.66
CA PRO A 89 -0.61 9.24 -7.78
C PRO A 89 0.64 9.89 -8.39
N GLY A 90 1.82 9.56 -7.85
CA GLY A 90 3.11 10.09 -8.30
C GLY A 90 3.44 11.52 -7.85
N ARG A 91 2.51 12.25 -7.23
CA ARG A 91 2.77 13.61 -6.71
C ARG A 91 3.23 13.61 -5.26
N PHE A 92 2.78 12.62 -4.51
CA PHE A 92 3.08 12.47 -3.08
C PHE A 92 3.50 11.04 -2.81
N HIS A 93 4.45 10.87 -1.89
CA HIS A 93 4.72 9.62 -1.24
C HIS A 93 4.12 9.64 0.16
N PHE A 94 3.39 8.60 0.50
CA PHE A 94 2.87 8.38 1.85
C PHE A 94 3.80 7.40 2.56
N SER A 95 4.33 7.77 3.73
CA SER A 95 5.10 6.85 4.56
C SER A 95 4.42 6.56 5.88
N TYR A 96 4.52 5.31 6.33
CA TYR A 96 4.13 4.85 7.65
C TYR A 96 5.33 4.22 8.35
N PHE A 97 5.57 4.60 9.60
CA PHE A 97 6.58 3.98 10.46
C PHE A 97 6.06 3.85 11.87
N GLN A 98 6.27 2.68 12.48
CA GLN A 98 5.98 2.48 13.89
C GLN A 98 7.13 1.70 14.52
N GLU A 99 7.78 2.28 15.52
CA GLU A 99 8.96 1.69 16.15
C GLU A 99 8.60 0.42 16.95
N TYR A 100 7.48 0.44 17.65
CA TYR A 100 7.03 -0.65 18.52
C TYR A 100 5.51 -0.64 18.72
N PHE A 101 4.93 -1.76 19.16
CA PHE A 101 3.47 -1.97 19.18
C PHE A 101 2.65 -0.97 20.00
N ASN A 102 3.24 -0.35 21.02
CA ASN A 102 2.60 0.65 21.89
C ASN A 102 2.95 2.10 21.54
N TYR A 103 3.72 2.32 20.48
CA TYR A 103 4.21 3.65 20.11
C TYR A 103 3.29 4.26 19.06
N HIS A 104 3.13 5.59 19.10
CA HIS A 104 2.37 6.27 18.06
C HIS A 104 3.05 6.12 16.70
N PRO A 105 2.31 5.78 15.65
CA PRO A 105 2.89 5.74 14.31
C PRO A 105 3.25 7.15 13.84
N VAL A 106 4.34 7.24 13.09
CA VAL A 106 4.74 8.43 12.35
C VAL A 106 4.29 8.26 10.91
N CYS A 107 3.43 9.18 10.47
CA CYS A 107 2.91 9.20 9.12
C CYS A 107 3.31 10.50 8.42
N THR A 108 3.95 10.38 7.26
CA THR A 108 4.48 11.53 6.51
C THR A 108 3.93 11.54 5.10
N LEU A 109 3.68 12.73 4.57
CA LEU A 109 3.35 12.94 3.17
C LEU A 109 4.42 13.82 2.53
N THR A 110 5.23 13.23 1.65
CA THR A 110 6.35 13.91 1.01
C THR A 110 5.98 14.22 -0.44
N ARG A 111 6.14 15.48 -0.85
CA ARG A 111 5.97 15.88 -2.24
C ARG A 111 7.16 15.39 -3.08
N GLN A 112 6.88 14.79 -4.23
CA GLN A 112 7.90 14.49 -5.26
C GLN A 112 8.16 15.70 -6.15
#